data_AF-A0A1I4Q6L3-F1
#
_entry.id   AF-A0A1I4Q6L3-F1
#
_cell.length_a   1.000
_cell.length_b   1.000
_cell.length_c   1.000
_cell.angle_alpha   90.00
_cell.angle_beta   90.00
_cell.angle_gamma   90.00
#
_symmetry.space_group_name_H-M   'P 1'
#
loop_
_entity.id
_entity.type
_entity.pdbx_description
1 polymer ?
#
loop_
_entity_poly.entity_id
_entity_poly.type
_entity_poly.pdbx_seq_one_letter_code
_entity_poly.pdbx_strand_id
1 'polypeptide(L)'
;MNRGPIPGRSKTDFVAALRARVGEPEDWLLVLAEEATRTGLNALAMRIKVSAGTLSAVLSGTYGAKPDRVREAVRGALMGVTVECPALHQEIGRETCIKHQRTPLSTASPSSVRLYHACRNGCPHATIEGDQS
;
A
#
# COMPACT_ATOMS: atom_id res chain seq x y z
N MET A 1 -2.32 -35.76 26.54
CA MET A 1 -2.09 -34.34 26.90
C MET A 1 -2.57 -33.47 25.76
N ASN A 2 -3.85 -33.11 25.78
CA ASN A 2 -4.51 -32.41 24.68
C ASN A 2 -4.28 -30.90 24.85
N ARG A 3 -3.40 -30.31 24.02
CA ARG A 3 -3.41 -28.86 23.84
C ARG A 3 -4.63 -28.51 22.99
N GLY A 4 -5.68 -28.05 23.65
CA GLY A 4 -6.86 -27.51 22.97
C GLY A 4 -6.49 -26.32 22.07
N PRO A 5 -7.35 -25.97 21.10
CA PRO A 5 -7.14 -24.80 20.26
C PRO A 5 -7.15 -23.55 21.13
N ILE A 6 -6.12 -22.71 21.00
CA ILE A 6 -6.00 -21.46 21.75
C ILE A 6 -7.13 -20.53 21.30
N PRO A 7 -8.04 -20.11 22.20
CA PRO A 7 -9.15 -19.25 21.81
C PRO A 7 -8.63 -17.85 21.45
N GLY A 8 -9.02 -17.38 20.26
CA GLY A 8 -9.13 -15.98 19.89
C GLY A 8 -7.97 -15.06 20.29
N ARG A 9 -6.86 -15.10 19.55
CA ARG A 9 -5.93 -13.97 19.53
C ARG A 9 -6.68 -12.77 18.92
N SER A 10 -7.17 -11.87 19.76
CA SER A 10 -7.70 -10.57 19.32
C SER A 10 -6.69 -9.92 18.36
N LYS A 11 -7.15 -9.36 17.23
CA LYS A 11 -6.27 -8.69 16.26
C LYS A 11 -5.42 -7.67 17.00
N THR A 12 -4.10 -7.86 17.02
CA THR A 12 -3.18 -6.93 17.66
C THR A 12 -3.32 -5.57 17.00
N ASP A 13 -3.77 -4.57 17.75
CA ASP A 13 -3.84 -3.18 17.32
C ASP A 13 -2.44 -2.56 17.40
N PHE A 14 -1.77 -2.49 16.25
CA PHE A 14 -0.42 -1.94 16.17
C PHE A 14 -0.42 -0.40 16.29
N VAL A 15 -1.55 0.28 16.02
CA VAL A 15 -1.67 1.74 16.09
C VAL A 15 -1.72 2.18 17.56
N ALA A 16 -2.59 1.56 18.36
CA ALA A 16 -2.68 1.83 19.80
C ALA A 16 -1.36 1.51 20.51
N ALA A 17 -0.74 0.38 20.18
CA ALA A 17 0.55 -0.02 20.74
C ALA A 17 1.69 0.93 20.35
N LEU A 18 1.69 1.47 19.13
CA LEU A 18 2.68 2.45 18.66
C LEU A 18 2.53 3.78 19.40
N ARG A 19 1.32 4.33 19.47
CA ARG A 19 1.02 5.59 20.18
C ARG A 19 1.37 5.52 21.67
N ALA A 20 1.04 4.42 22.35
CA ALA A 20 1.36 4.24 23.77
C ALA A 20 2.87 4.24 24.06
N ARG A 21 3.71 3.89 23.07
CA ARG A 21 5.17 3.78 23.23
C ARG A 21 5.92 5.04 22.79
N VAL A 22 5.47 5.64 21.69
CA VAL A 22 6.18 6.74 21.02
C VAL A 22 5.53 8.10 21.31
N GLY A 23 4.27 8.11 21.75
CA GLY A 23 3.47 9.33 21.91
C GLY A 23 2.92 9.80 20.57
N GLU A 24 3.74 10.56 19.84
CA GLU A 24 3.41 11.17 18.53
C GLU A 24 4.28 10.55 17.41
N PRO A 25 3.85 9.43 16.80
CA PRO A 25 4.59 8.79 15.72
C PRO A 25 4.44 9.52 14.37
N GLU A 26 5.46 9.47 13.52
CA GLU A 26 5.41 10.00 12.15
C GLU A 26 4.34 9.32 11.28
N ASP A 27 3.78 10.05 10.29
CA ASP A 27 2.68 9.59 9.43
C ASP A 27 2.92 8.23 8.75
N TRP A 28 4.13 7.99 8.26
CA TRP A 28 4.44 6.71 7.59
C TRP A 28 4.45 5.53 8.58
N LEU A 29 4.73 5.77 9.87
CA LEU A 29 4.63 4.75 10.92
C LEU A 29 3.17 4.44 11.24
N LEU A 30 2.29 5.45 11.21
CA LEU A 30 0.85 5.26 11.35
C LEU A 30 0.31 4.42 10.20
N VAL A 31 0.63 4.77 8.95
CA VAL A 31 0.21 4.00 7.75
C VAL A 31 0.73 2.56 7.80
N LEU A 32 1.98 2.36 8.22
CA LEU A 32 2.55 1.02 8.42
C LEU A 32 1.77 0.24 9.50
N ALA A 33 1.47 0.87 10.64
CA ALA A 33 0.76 0.25 11.76
C ALA A 33 -0.69 -0.11 11.41
N GLU A 34 -1.39 0.76 10.66
CA GLU A 34 -2.74 0.52 10.15
C GLU A 34 -2.76 -0.66 9.19
N GLU A 35 -1.82 -0.69 8.24
CA GLU A 35 -1.70 -1.78 7.28
C GLU A 35 -1.29 -3.10 7.93
N ALA A 36 -0.42 -3.06 8.94
CA ALA A 36 -0.05 -4.21 9.74
C ALA A 36 -1.24 -4.74 10.57
N THR A 37 -2.10 -3.85 11.08
CA THR A 37 -3.33 -4.21 11.80
C THR A 37 -4.36 -4.83 10.85
N ARG A 38 -4.42 -4.34 9.61
CA ARG A 38 -5.37 -4.80 8.57
C ARG A 38 -4.97 -6.13 7.92
N THR A 39 -3.71 -6.27 7.53
CA THR A 39 -3.20 -7.39 6.71
C THR A 39 -2.28 -8.36 7.46
N GLY A 40 -1.69 -7.92 8.58
CA GLY A 40 -0.69 -8.66 9.34
C GLY A 40 0.75 -8.44 8.84
N LEU A 41 1.71 -8.47 9.77
CA LEU A 41 3.13 -8.15 9.51
C LEU A 41 3.79 -9.04 8.44
N ASN A 42 3.46 -10.33 8.39
CA ASN A 42 4.07 -11.26 7.42
C ASN A 42 3.60 -10.99 5.98
N ALA A 43 2.33 -10.65 5.78
CA ALA A 43 1.81 -10.32 4.45
C ALA A 43 2.36 -8.97 3.97
N LEU A 44 2.42 -8.01 4.89
CA LEU A 44 2.98 -6.69 4.63
C LEU A 44 4.46 -6.75 4.25
N ALA A 45 5.25 -7.52 5.00
CA ALA A 45 6.66 -7.80 4.77
C ALA A 45 6.92 -8.32 3.33
N MET A 46 6.14 -9.31 2.88
CA MET A 46 6.27 -9.83 1.51
C MET A 46 5.93 -8.78 0.45
N ARG A 47 4.90 -7.95 0.69
CA ARG A 47 4.43 -6.92 -0.24
C ARG A 47 5.45 -5.80 -0.46
N ILE A 48 6.09 -5.35 0.61
CA ILE A 48 7.05 -4.23 0.55
C ILE A 48 8.51 -4.70 0.47
N LYS A 49 8.73 -6.02 0.35
CA LYS A 49 10.03 -6.68 0.28
C LYS A 49 10.96 -6.37 1.47
N VAL A 50 10.37 -6.29 2.67
CA VAL A 50 11.06 -6.07 3.95
C VAL A 50 10.77 -7.24 4.89
N SER A 51 11.67 -7.59 5.81
CA SER A 51 11.41 -8.69 6.75
C SER A 51 10.37 -8.31 7.81
N ALA A 52 9.54 -9.27 8.24
CA ALA A 52 8.54 -9.04 9.29
C ALA A 52 9.18 -8.67 10.64
N GLY A 53 10.37 -9.19 10.93
CA GLY A 53 11.16 -8.80 12.10
C GLY A 53 11.59 -7.34 12.06
N THR A 54 12.00 -6.85 10.89
CA THR A 54 12.32 -5.43 10.68
C THR A 54 11.09 -4.56 10.91
N LEU A 55 9.91 -4.93 10.38
CA LEU A 55 8.68 -4.18 10.60
C LEU A 55 8.26 -4.16 12.08
N SER A 56 8.40 -5.29 12.78
CA SER A 56 8.11 -5.37 14.22
C SER A 56 9.05 -4.48 15.04
N ALA A 57 10.34 -4.42 14.68
CA ALA A 57 11.32 -3.60 15.38
C ALA A 57 11.11 -2.09 15.11
N VAL A 58 10.62 -1.74 13.92
CA VAL A 58 10.22 -0.37 13.57
C VAL A 58 8.99 0.05 14.38
N LEU A 59 7.96 -0.80 14.47
CA LEU A 59 6.74 -0.52 15.26
C LEU A 59 6.94 -0.58 16.78
N SER A 60 8.00 -1.22 17.27
CA SER A 60 8.35 -1.20 18.70
C SER A 60 9.15 0.04 19.11
N GLY A 61 9.46 0.95 18.17
CA GLY A 61 10.23 2.17 18.44
C GLY A 61 11.70 1.92 18.76
N THR A 62 12.17 0.67 18.60
CA THR A 62 13.53 0.25 18.98
C THR A 62 14.52 0.34 17.81
N TYR A 63 14.05 0.70 16.61
CA TYR A 63 14.87 0.82 15.41
C TYR A 63 15.70 2.11 15.40
N GLY A 64 16.60 2.23 16.38
CA GLY A 64 17.61 3.26 16.45
C GLY A 64 18.69 3.01 15.40
N ALA A 65 18.57 3.65 14.24
CA ALA A 65 19.67 4.35 13.58
C ALA A 65 19.27 4.90 12.20
N LYS A 66 18.59 4.12 11.34
CA LYS A 66 18.18 4.55 9.98
C LYS A 66 17.00 3.72 9.43
N PRO A 67 15.73 4.09 9.68
CA PRO A 67 14.58 3.41 9.08
C PRO A 67 14.32 3.83 7.62
N ASP A 68 15.22 4.58 6.98
CA ASP A 68 14.98 5.19 5.66
C ASP A 68 14.60 4.16 4.58
N ARG A 69 15.21 2.97 4.55
CA ARG A 69 14.79 1.92 3.60
C ARG A 69 13.37 1.41 3.84
N VAL A 70 12.95 1.33 5.10
CA VAL A 70 11.59 0.87 5.45
C VAL A 70 10.59 1.99 5.17
N ARG A 71 10.93 3.23 5.55
CA ARG A 71 10.15 4.43 5.23
C ARG A 71 9.91 4.55 3.72
N GLU A 72 10.94 4.41 2.90
CA GLU A 72 10.82 4.49 1.44
C GLU A 72 10.04 3.31 0.85
N ALA A 73 10.16 2.10 1.40
CA ALA A 73 9.36 0.95 0.99
C ALA A 73 7.87 1.11 1.38
N VAL A 74 7.60 1.62 2.58
CA VAL A 74 6.25 1.92 3.07
C VAL A 74 5.63 3.05 2.26
N ARG A 75 6.38 4.11 1.98
CA ARG A 75 5.96 5.20 1.08
C ARG A 75 5.64 4.67 -0.32
N GLY A 76 6.51 3.84 -0.87
CA GLY A 76 6.36 3.30 -2.22
C GLY A 76 5.20 2.30 -2.38
N ALA A 77 4.84 1.56 -1.32
CA ALA A 77 3.91 0.43 -1.44
C ALA A 77 2.61 0.54 -0.64
N LEU A 78 2.57 1.40 0.39
CA LEU A 78 1.47 1.49 1.36
C LEU A 78 0.88 2.88 1.51
N MET A 79 1.68 3.95 1.36
CA MET A 79 1.15 5.31 1.33
C MET A 79 0.42 5.66 0.03
N GLY A 80 0.27 4.70 -0.90
CA GLY A 80 -1.05 4.22 -1.36
C GLY A 80 -2.17 5.24 -1.68
N VAL A 81 -1.80 6.45 -2.11
CA VAL A 81 -2.64 7.55 -2.59
C VAL A 81 -3.82 7.02 -3.41
N THR A 82 -5.03 7.43 -3.06
CA THR A 82 -6.18 7.30 -3.95
C THR A 82 -6.13 8.44 -4.96
N VAL A 83 -6.40 8.12 -6.22
CA VAL A 83 -6.50 9.11 -7.29
C VAL A 83 -7.91 9.05 -7.84
N GLU A 84 -8.52 10.21 -8.02
CA GLU A 84 -9.80 10.29 -8.69
C GLU A 84 -9.57 10.00 -10.18
N CYS A 85 -10.06 8.85 -10.66
CA CYS A 85 -9.85 8.46 -12.04
C CYS A 85 -10.88 9.16 -12.94
N PRO A 86 -10.50 10.10 -13.83
CA PRO A 86 -11.47 10.80 -14.68
C PRO A 86 -12.15 9.88 -15.71
N ALA A 87 -11.55 8.72 -16.02
CA ALA A 87 -12.14 7.75 -16.94
C ALA A 87 -13.21 6.87 -16.27
N LEU A 88 -13.00 6.50 -15.00
CA LEU A 88 -13.87 5.63 -14.22
C LEU A 88 -14.80 6.40 -13.27
N HIS A 89 -14.60 7.71 -13.13
CA HIS A 89 -15.32 8.63 -12.24
C HIS A 89 -15.41 8.12 -10.79
N GLN A 90 -14.32 7.55 -10.30
CA GLN A 90 -14.23 7.01 -8.93
C GLN A 90 -12.80 7.10 -8.41
N GLU A 91 -12.63 7.14 -7.09
CA GLU A 91 -11.33 6.98 -6.46
C GLU A 91 -10.84 5.55 -6.63
N ILE A 92 -9.62 5.42 -7.15
CA ILE A 92 -8.92 4.14 -7.28
C ILE A 92 -7.56 4.26 -6.58
N GLY A 93 -7.07 3.16 -6.01
CA GLY A 93 -5.71 3.13 -5.50
C GLY A 93 -4.70 3.42 -6.62
N ARG A 94 -3.65 4.19 -6.31
CA ARG A 94 -2.53 4.49 -7.24
C ARG A 94 -1.99 3.23 -7.92
N GLU A 95 -1.88 2.13 -7.19
CA GLU A 95 -1.50 0.81 -7.72
C GLU A 95 -2.43 0.34 -8.86
N THR A 96 -3.75 0.47 -8.66
CA THR A 96 -4.76 0.15 -9.67
C THR A 96 -4.67 1.09 -10.87
N CYS A 97 -4.43 2.38 -10.63
CA CYS A 97 -4.23 3.38 -11.69
C CYS A 97 -3.01 3.02 -12.58
N ILE A 98 -1.86 2.70 -11.98
CA ILE A 98 -0.64 2.30 -12.71
C ILE A 98 -0.87 0.99 -13.47
N LYS A 99 -1.58 0.03 -12.88
CA LYS A 99 -1.94 -1.23 -13.54
C LYS A 99 -2.79 -1.00 -14.80
N HIS A 100 -3.77 -0.10 -14.73
CA HIS A 100 -4.59 0.25 -15.90
C HIS A 100 -3.77 0.93 -17.00
N GLN A 101 -2.85 1.84 -16.67
CA GLN A 101 -1.99 2.50 -17.65
C GLN A 101 -1.08 1.52 -18.42
N ARG A 102 -0.57 0.49 -17.74
CA ARG A 102 0.31 -0.54 -18.31
C ARG A 102 -0.43 -1.63 -19.07
N THR A 103 -1.76 -1.63 -19.04
CA THR A 103 -2.55 -2.63 -19.76
C THR A 103 -2.52 -2.31 -21.27
N PRO A 104 -2.14 -3.27 -22.14
CA PRO A 104 -2.15 -3.06 -23.59
C PRO A 104 -3.58 -2.85 -24.12
N LEU A 105 -3.69 -2.21 -25.29
CA LEU A 105 -5.00 -1.99 -25.92
C LEU A 105 -5.68 -3.33 -26.13
N SER A 106 -6.89 -3.46 -25.58
CA SER A 106 -7.75 -4.60 -25.82
C SER A 106 -9.02 -4.12 -26.49
N THR A 107 -9.26 -4.59 -27.72
CA THR A 107 -10.50 -4.35 -28.46
C THR A 107 -11.66 -5.23 -27.98
N ALA A 108 -11.41 -6.13 -27.01
CA ALA A 108 -12.41 -7.03 -26.45
C ALA A 108 -13.49 -6.32 -25.64
N SER A 109 -13.23 -5.10 -25.15
CA SER A 109 -14.26 -4.30 -24.47
C SER A 109 -14.18 -2.80 -24.78
N PRO A 110 -15.31 -2.15 -25.09
CA PRO A 110 -15.37 -0.70 -25.32
C PRO A 110 -14.90 0.11 -24.10
N SER A 111 -15.12 -0.41 -22.89
CA SER A 111 -14.67 0.18 -21.63
C SER A 111 -13.15 0.16 -21.48
N SER A 112 -12.48 -0.92 -21.88
CA SER A 112 -11.01 -0.98 -21.90
C SER A 112 -10.41 -0.07 -22.96
N VAL A 113 -11.05 0.05 -24.14
CA VAL A 113 -10.63 1.00 -25.18
C VAL A 113 -10.75 2.44 -24.68
N ARG A 114 -11.88 2.81 -24.05
CA ARG A 114 -12.07 4.15 -23.43
C ARG A 114 -11.05 4.43 -22.33
N LEU A 115 -10.79 3.47 -21.44
CA LEU A 115 -9.81 3.63 -20.37
C LEU A 115 -8.39 3.78 -20.92
N TYR A 116 -8.05 3.01 -21.96
CA TYR A 116 -6.77 3.06 -22.65
C TYR A 116 -6.52 4.43 -23.30
N HIS A 117 -7.51 4.95 -24.04
CA HIS A 117 -7.42 6.29 -24.65
C HIS A 117 -7.44 7.39 -23.59
N ALA A 118 -8.25 7.28 -22.53
CA ALA A 118 -8.30 8.29 -21.47
C ALA A 118 -6.96 8.42 -20.72
N CYS A 119 -6.26 7.30 -20.49
CA CYS A 119 -4.91 7.34 -19.92
C CYS A 119 -3.87 8.02 -20.83
N ARG A 120 -4.10 8.11 -22.15
CA ARG A 120 -3.17 8.67 -23.15
C ARG A 120 -3.57 10.04 -23.70
N ASN A 121 -4.83 10.42 -23.58
CA ASN A 121 -5.41 11.65 -24.12
C ASN A 121 -5.63 12.72 -23.03
N GLY A 122 -4.69 12.85 -22.09
CA GLY A 122 -4.68 13.94 -21.09
C GLY A 122 -5.03 13.57 -19.64
N CYS A 123 -4.80 12.34 -19.17
CA CYS A 123 -5.02 11.99 -17.76
C CYS A 123 -3.96 12.62 -16.83
N PRO A 124 -4.36 13.35 -15.76
CA PRO A 124 -3.45 14.03 -14.83
C PRO A 124 -2.63 13.06 -13.96
N HIS A 125 -3.00 11.78 -13.90
CA HIS A 125 -2.31 10.74 -13.12
C HIS A 125 -1.50 9.77 -14.00
N ALA A 126 -1.47 9.99 -15.32
CA ALA A 126 -0.72 9.17 -16.26
C ALA A 126 0.78 9.34 -16.07
N THR A 127 1.49 8.21 -16.10
CA THR A 127 2.96 8.12 -15.97
C THR A 127 3.59 7.37 -17.15
N ILE A 128 2.81 7.09 -18.19
CA ILE A 128 3.25 6.48 -19.46
C ILE A 128 3.58 7.60 -20.45
N GLU A 129 4.76 7.56 -21.09
CA GLU A 129 5.07 8.44 -22.23
C GLU A 129 4.04 8.16 -23.32
N GLY A 130 3.34 9.21 -23.77
CA GLY A 130 2.26 9.08 -24.74
C GLY A 130 2.78 8.45 -26.03
N ASP A 131 2.19 7.32 -26.41
CA ASP A 131 2.34 6.75 -27.74
C ASP A 131 1.56 7.65 -28.70
N GLN A 132 2.21 8.73 -29.14
CA GLN A 132 1.75 9.63 -30.18
C GLN A 132 1.98 8.92 -31.51
N SER A 133 0.94 8.31 -32.08
CA SER A 133 0.90 7.99 -33.52
C SER A 133 0.43 9.21 -34.32
#